data_AF-A0A3M9LR85-F1
#
_entry.id   AF-A0A3M9LR85-F1
#
_cell.length_a   1.000
_cell.length_b   1.000
_cell.length_c   1.000
_cell.angle_alpha   90.00
_cell.angle_beta   90.00
_cell.angle_gamma   90.00
#
_symmetry.space_group_name_H-M   'P 1'
#
loop_
_entity.id
_entity.type
_entity.pdbx_description
1 polymer ?
#
loop_
_entity_poly.entity_id
_entity_poly.type
_entity_poly.pdbx_seq_one_letter_code
_entity_poly.pdbx_strand_id
1 'polypeptide(L)'
;MATITIPIEDEFYQKIQELSWVRWSRVVQEGIRKRKIFEIYIRNNTISESDAAFCESIDWHPVDELPVKDEVIDKIKSEDKSSRVKVNDVADIFR
;
A
#
# COMPACT_ATOMS: atom_id res chain seq x y z
N MET A 1 -13.83 4.24 5.68
CA MET A 1 -14.33 3.52 4.48
C MET A 1 -14.19 2.04 4.78
N ALA A 2 -15.28 1.27 4.70
CA ALA A 2 -15.23 -0.16 4.96
C ALA A 2 -14.77 -0.89 3.69
N THR A 3 -13.63 -1.58 3.78
CA THR A 3 -13.09 -2.38 2.68
C THR A 3 -13.50 -3.83 2.90
N ILE A 4 -14.26 -4.40 1.98
CA ILE A 4 -14.66 -5.82 2.02
C ILE A 4 -13.72 -6.59 1.07
N THR A 5 -12.98 -7.54 1.63
CA THR A 5 -12.16 -8.51 0.89
C THR A 5 -12.96 -9.78 0.70
N ILE A 6 -13.30 -10.08 -0.56
CA ILE A 6 -13.99 -11.32 -0.94
C ILE A 6 -12.93 -12.20 -1.62
N PRO A 7 -12.72 -13.46 -1.18
CA PRO A 7 -11.87 -14.39 -1.90
C PRO A 7 -12.55 -14.77 -3.22
N ILE A 8 -11.82 -14.59 -4.32
CA ILE A 8 -12.31 -14.85 -5.68
C ILE A 8 -11.43 -15.95 -6.29
N GLU A 9 -12.05 -16.90 -7.00
CA GLU A 9 -11.33 -17.94 -7.76
C GLU A 9 -10.56 -17.35 -8.95
N ASP A 10 -9.40 -17.93 -9.27
CA ASP A 10 -8.48 -17.40 -10.29
C ASP A 10 -9.12 -17.31 -11.69
N GLU A 11 -9.97 -18.27 -12.07
CA GLU A 11 -10.72 -18.22 -13.33
C GLU A 11 -11.68 -17.03 -13.39
N PHE A 12 -12.35 -16.74 -12.27
CA PHE A 12 -13.27 -15.61 -12.19
C PHE A 12 -12.52 -14.29 -12.21
N TYR A 13 -11.35 -14.24 -11.58
CA TYR A 13 -10.45 -13.09 -11.65
C TYR A 13 -9.99 -12.83 -13.09
N GLN A 14 -9.63 -13.87 -13.85
CA GLN A 14 -9.26 -13.73 -15.27
C GLN A 14 -10.42 -13.19 -16.11
N LYS A 15 -11.64 -13.72 -15.93
CA LYS A 15 -12.84 -13.21 -16.61
C LYS A 15 -13.14 -11.75 -16.25
N ILE A 16 -12.99 -11.36 -14.98
CA ILE A 16 -13.12 -9.95 -14.57
C ILE A 16 -12.07 -9.08 -15.26
N GLN A 17 -10.81 -9.53 -15.35
CA GLN A 17 -9.77 -8.80 -16.07
C GLN A 17 -10.12 -8.63 -17.55
N GLU A 18 -10.56 -9.69 -18.23
CA GLU A 18 -10.97 -9.62 -19.64
C GLU A 18 -12.15 -8.64 -19.84
N LEU A 19 -13.12 -8.65 -18.94
CA LEU A 19 -14.29 -7.74 -19.00
C LEU A 19 -13.94 -6.31 -18.57
N SER A 20 -12.91 -6.12 -17.74
CA SER A 20 -12.48 -4.80 -17.27
C SER A 20 -11.93 -3.92 -18.40
N TRP A 21 -11.42 -4.53 -19.48
CA TRP A 21 -10.99 -3.84 -20.70
C TRP A 21 -12.13 -3.04 -21.37
N VAL A 22 -13.39 -3.49 -21.24
CA VAL A 22 -14.50 -2.99 -22.06
C VAL A 22 -15.18 -1.76 -21.44
N ARG A 23 -15.10 -1.54 -20.12
CA ARG A 23 -15.89 -0.47 -19.44
C ARG A 23 -15.28 0.19 -18.19
N TRP A 24 -14.11 -0.23 -17.72
CA TRP A 24 -13.61 0.27 -16.43
C TRP A 24 -12.64 1.43 -16.62
N SER A 25 -12.64 2.37 -15.68
CA SER A 25 -11.63 3.44 -15.69
C SER A 25 -10.25 2.83 -15.46
N ARG A 26 -9.24 3.47 -16.04
CA ARG A 26 -7.84 3.05 -15.97
C ARG A 26 -7.37 2.80 -14.53
N VAL A 27 -7.84 3.64 -13.59
CA VAL A 27 -7.59 3.51 -12.15
C VAL A 27 -8.06 2.16 -11.59
N VAL A 28 -9.23 1.67 -12.01
CA VAL A 28 -9.76 0.41 -11.50
C VAL A 28 -9.05 -0.79 -12.13
N GLN A 29 -8.71 -0.70 -13.42
CA GLN A 29 -7.90 -1.73 -14.09
C GLN A 29 -6.52 -1.88 -13.43
N GLU A 30 -5.87 -0.75 -13.15
CA GLU A 30 -4.59 -0.71 -12.43
C GLU A 30 -4.74 -1.25 -11.00
N GLY A 31 -5.82 -0.89 -10.28
CA GLY A 31 -6.08 -1.37 -8.93
C GLY A 31 -6.32 -2.88 -8.81
N ILE A 32 -7.00 -3.49 -9.79
CA ILE A 32 -7.14 -4.95 -9.87
C ILE A 32 -5.76 -5.59 -10.00
N ARG A 33 -4.96 -5.12 -10.97
CA ARG A 33 -3.62 -5.66 -11.21
C ARG A 33 -2.70 -5.51 -10.01
N LYS A 34 -2.70 -4.34 -9.35
CA LYS A 34 -1.96 -4.11 -8.09
C LYS A 34 -2.30 -5.14 -7.02
N ARG A 35 -3.60 -5.45 -6.81
CA ARG A 35 -4.00 -6.46 -5.81
C ARG A 35 -3.44 -7.84 -6.11
N LYS A 36 -3.51 -8.30 -7.35
CA LYS A 36 -2.95 -9.61 -7.72
C LYS A 36 -1.44 -9.67 -7.48
N ILE A 37 -0.72 -8.63 -7.88
CA ILE A 37 0.74 -8.56 -7.66
C ILE A 37 1.03 -8.58 -6.16
N PHE A 38 0.29 -7.82 -5.36
CA PHE A 38 0.45 -7.78 -3.91
C PHE A 38 0.16 -9.14 -3.25
N GLU A 39 -0.89 -9.84 -3.66
CA GLU A 39 -1.21 -11.18 -3.13
C GLU A 39 -0.14 -12.22 -3.50
N ILE A 40 0.37 -12.20 -4.73
CA ILE A 40 1.47 -13.07 -5.15
C ILE A 40 2.73 -12.75 -4.34
N TYR A 41 3.01 -11.47 -4.14
CA TYR A 41 4.15 -11.01 -3.35
C TYR A 41 4.03 -11.45 -1.87
N ILE A 42 2.86 -11.32 -1.24
CA ILE A 42 2.63 -11.81 0.13
C ILE A 42 2.85 -13.32 0.23
N ARG A 43 2.38 -14.10 -0.75
CA ARG A 43 2.46 -15.57 -0.71
C ARG A 43 3.87 -16.10 -0.99
N ASN A 44 4.53 -15.55 -2.00
CA ASN A 44 5.75 -16.12 -2.56
C ASN A 44 7.00 -15.24 -2.40
N ASN A 45 6.82 -13.98 -1.96
CA ASN A 45 7.86 -12.95 -1.91
C ASN A 45 8.59 -12.72 -3.24
N THR A 46 7.89 -12.97 -4.36
CA THR A 46 8.41 -12.85 -5.72
C THR A 46 7.43 -12.08 -6.60
N ILE A 47 7.97 -11.44 -7.65
CA ILE A 47 7.21 -10.68 -8.65
C ILE A 47 7.69 -11.14 -10.03
N SER A 48 6.77 -11.31 -10.98
CA SER A 48 7.12 -11.65 -12.36
C SER A 48 7.74 -10.44 -13.07
N GLU A 49 8.58 -10.66 -14.09
CA GLU A 49 9.19 -9.56 -14.86
C GLU A 49 8.13 -8.63 -15.50
N SER A 50 7.02 -9.18 -15.96
CA SER A 50 5.91 -8.39 -16.52
C SER A 50 5.21 -7.50 -15.48
N ASP A 51 5.18 -7.97 -14.23
CA ASP A 51 4.55 -7.25 -13.13
C ASP A 51 5.52 -6.22 -12.53
N ALA A 52 6.82 -6.48 -12.56
CA ALA A 52 7.86 -5.52 -12.22
C ALA A 52 7.83 -4.31 -13.18
N ALA A 53 7.79 -4.57 -14.49
CA ALA A 53 7.67 -3.50 -15.48
C ALA A 53 6.38 -2.66 -15.30
N PHE A 54 5.28 -3.30 -14.87
CA PHE A 54 4.05 -2.58 -14.55
C PHE A 54 4.20 -1.72 -13.28
N CYS A 55 4.82 -2.25 -12.23
CA CYS A 55 5.10 -1.51 -10.98
C CYS A 55 5.94 -0.25 -11.24
N GLU A 56 7.00 -0.35 -12.05
CA GLU A 56 7.84 0.79 -12.45
C GLU A 56 7.04 1.83 -13.24
N SER A 57 6.17 1.38 -14.15
CA SER A 57 5.40 2.28 -15.02
C SER A 57 4.41 3.19 -14.28
N ILE A 58 4.04 2.82 -13.05
CA ILE A 58 3.05 3.52 -12.22
C ILE A 58 3.63 4.03 -10.90
N ASP A 59 4.95 3.96 -10.74
CA ASP A 59 5.70 4.36 -9.53
C ASP A 59 5.08 3.77 -8.24
N TRP A 60 4.83 2.46 -8.23
CA TRP A 60 4.23 1.77 -7.10
C TRP A 60 4.91 0.42 -6.88
N HIS A 61 5.23 0.09 -5.63
CA HIS A 61 5.82 -1.18 -5.25
C HIS A 61 4.94 -1.91 -4.22
N PRO A 62 4.84 -3.25 -4.26
CA PRO A 62 4.07 -4.01 -3.27
C PRO A 62 4.46 -3.76 -1.80
N VAL A 63 5.71 -3.36 -1.56
CA VAL A 63 6.22 -3.01 -0.23
C VAL A 63 5.55 -1.76 0.35
N ASP A 64 5.05 -0.85 -0.50
CA ASP A 64 4.44 0.41 -0.08
C ASP A 64 3.13 0.21 0.69
N GLU A 65 2.43 -0.91 0.43
CA GLU A 65 1.18 -1.27 1.11
C GLU A 65 1.42 -2.09 2.39
N LEU A 66 2.66 -2.50 2.66
CA LEU A 66 2.97 -3.28 3.87
C LEU A 66 2.89 -2.39 5.12
N PRO A 67 2.37 -2.92 6.23
CA PRO A 67 2.40 -2.19 7.49
C PRO A 67 3.84 -1.89 7.89
N VAL A 68 4.06 -0.67 8.38
CA VAL A 68 5.36 -0.27 8.94
C VAL A 68 5.69 -1.22 10.09
N LYS A 69 6.91 -1.77 10.09
CA LYS A 69 7.39 -2.66 11.16
C LYS A 69 7.30 -1.96 12.51
N ASP A 70 6.81 -2.69 13.52
CA ASP A 70 6.66 -2.18 14.90
C ASP A 70 7.97 -1.63 15.47
N GLU A 71 9.11 -2.20 15.10
CA GLU A 71 10.45 -1.74 15.50
C GLU A 71 10.75 -0.29 15.08
N VAL A 72 10.25 0.12 13.91
CA VAL A 72 10.43 1.50 13.40
C VAL A 72 9.51 2.44 14.17
N ILE A 73 8.29 2.00 14.47
CA ILE A 73 7.33 2.74 15.29
C ILE A 73 7.89 2.98 16.69
N ASP A 74 8.52 1.96 17.28
CA ASP A 74 9.11 2.05 18.61
C ASP A 74 10.35 2.94 18.65
N LYS A 75 11.18 2.94 17.59
CA LYS A 75 12.28 3.91 17.44
C LYS A 75 11.77 5.35 17.37
N ILE A 76 10.77 5.64 16.54
CA ILE A 76 10.17 6.98 16.43
C ILE A 76 9.60 7.41 17.78
N LYS A 77 8.85 6.55 18.48
CA LYS A 77 8.33 6.84 19.83
C LYS A 77 9.43 7.08 20.87
N SER A 78 10.60 6.46 20.70
CA SER A 78 11.74 6.65 21.60
C SER A 78 12.45 7.99 21.35
N GLU A 79 12.54 8.43 20.10
CA GLU A 79 13.17 9.69 19.69
C GLU A 79 12.26 10.91 20.00
N ASP A 80 10.94 10.78 19.83
CA ASP A 80 9.93 11.82 20.12
C ASP A 80 9.86 12.25 21.60
N LYS A 81 10.46 11.48 22.51
CA LYS A 81 10.52 11.84 23.94
C LYS A 81 11.61 12.87 24.25
N SER A 82 12.57 13.08 23.34
CA SER A 82 13.72 13.95 23.57
C SER A 82 13.48 15.43 23.22
N SER A 83 12.49 15.74 22.37
CA SER A 83 12.24 17.10 21.84
C SER A 83 11.03 17.82 22.47
N ARG A 84 10.33 17.18 23.41
CA ARG A 84 9.17 17.80 24.08
C ARG A 84 9.62 18.88 25.07
N VAL A 85 9.69 20.12 24.61
CA VAL A 85 9.69 21.28 25.49
C VAL A 85 8.29 21.37 26.10
N LYS A 86 8.17 21.15 27.42
CA LYS A 86 6.92 21.43 28.13
C LYS A 86 6.71 22.94 28.12
N VAL A 87 5.74 23.37 27.32
CA VAL A 87 5.32 24.75 27.26
C VAL A 87 4.10 24.90 28.17
N ASN A 88 4.17 25.78 29.17
CA ASN A 88 3.06 26.00 30.09
C ASN A 88 2.05 27.00 29.52
N ASP A 89 2.49 27.90 28.63
CA ASP A 89 1.66 28.92 27.99
C ASP A 89 2.09 29.14 26.52
N VAL A 90 1.15 29.48 25.66
CA VAL A 90 1.38 29.70 24.21
C VAL A 90 2.37 30.85 23.96
N ALA A 91 2.48 31.78 24.91
CA ALA A 91 3.43 32.89 24.87
C ALA A 91 4.91 32.44 24.90
N ASP A 92 5.22 31.28 25.49
CA ASP A 92 6.59 30.74 25.56
C ASP A 92 7.09 30.20 24.21
N ILE A 93 6.20 30.05 23.21
CA ILE A 93 6.53 29.59 21.85
C ILE A 93 7.14 30.72 21.01
N PHE A 94 6.80 31.99 21.30
CA PHE A 94 7.12 33.15 20.46
C PHE A 94 8.27 34.01 21.03
N ARG A 95 9.17 33.42 21.81
CA ARG A 95 10.33 34.13 22.37
C ARG A 95 11.46 34.33 21.36
#